data_AF-A0A4Q3ELX6-F1
#
_entry.id   AF-A0A4Q3ELX6-F1
#
_cell.length_a   1.000
_cell.length_b   1.000
_cell.length_c   1.000
_cell.angle_alpha   90.00
_cell.angle_beta   90.00
_cell.angle_gamma   90.00
#
_symmetry.space_group_name_H-M   'P 1'
#
loop_
_entity.id
_entity.type
_entity.pdbx_description
1 polymer ?
#
loop_
_entity_poly.entity_id
_entity_poly.type
_entity_poly.pdbx_seq_one_letter_code
_entity_poly.pdbx_strand_id
1 'polypeptide(L)'
;MKKIFCLLCFLVSFSAFKFASAENKFNLLIAPGTITDNSVILLWDKQASYTNATYEISIDNKVVGSTSKTNYTVANLLPNTSYTALIKVKQAGNKVISLNSLKFKTTLKGKTFNILDFGAKNDSLTNNTKAIQAAINTCTTGGTVYIPKGYFISGALFLKSDMTL
;
A
#
# COMPACT_ATOMS: atom_id res chain seq x y z
N MET A 1 11.15 -74.17 39.53
CA MET A 1 10.38 -73.94 38.29
C MET A 1 10.38 -72.44 38.00
N LYS A 2 10.92 -72.08 36.83
CA LYS A 2 11.24 -70.72 36.37
C LYS A 2 9.97 -69.92 36.05
N LYS A 3 9.83 -68.71 36.57
CA LYS A 3 9.01 -67.66 35.95
C LYS A 3 9.82 -66.37 35.89
N ILE A 4 10.42 -66.19 34.72
CA ILE A 4 10.97 -64.95 34.19
C ILE A 4 9.80 -63.97 34.05
N PHE A 5 9.83 -62.87 34.80
CA PHE A 5 8.95 -61.73 34.57
C PHE A 5 9.79 -60.65 33.88
N CYS A 6 9.72 -60.66 32.55
CA CYS A 6 10.37 -59.71 31.68
C CYS A 6 9.59 -58.39 31.76
N LEU A 7 10.02 -57.47 32.63
CA LEU A 7 9.49 -56.12 32.71
C LEU A 7 10.12 -55.27 31.59
N LEU A 8 9.54 -55.35 30.39
CA LEU A 8 9.90 -54.48 29.27
C LEU A 8 9.27 -53.10 29.52
N CYS A 9 10.03 -52.17 30.09
CA CYS A 9 9.69 -50.75 30.12
C CYS A 9 9.69 -50.19 28.69
N PHE A 10 8.52 -50.17 28.04
CA PHE A 10 8.32 -49.46 26.79
C PHE A 10 8.21 -47.95 27.10
N LEU A 11 9.35 -47.29 27.25
CA LEU A 11 9.47 -45.84 27.21
C LEU A 11 9.13 -45.38 25.80
N VAL A 12 7.83 -45.20 25.51
CA VAL A 12 7.40 -44.45 24.34
C VAL A 12 7.78 -43.00 24.61
N SER A 13 8.96 -42.62 24.15
CA SER A 13 9.35 -41.23 24.00
C SER A 13 8.33 -40.60 23.07
N PHE A 14 7.30 -39.97 23.65
CA PHE A 14 6.37 -39.10 22.95
C PHE A 14 7.17 -37.85 22.59
N SER A 15 7.98 -37.99 21.54
CA SER A 15 8.71 -36.92 20.92
C SER A 15 7.65 -35.93 20.46
N ALA A 16 7.46 -34.86 21.22
CA ALA A 16 6.60 -33.77 20.82
C ALA A 16 7.15 -33.26 19.48
N PHE A 17 6.47 -33.64 18.38
CA PHE A 17 6.69 -33.02 17.09
C PHE A 17 6.34 -31.55 17.28
N LYS A 18 7.37 -30.74 17.51
CA LYS A 18 7.26 -29.30 17.35
C LYS A 18 7.02 -29.09 15.86
N PHE A 19 5.76 -28.94 15.48
CA PHE A 19 5.43 -28.35 14.20
C PHE A 19 6.07 -26.97 14.21
N ALA A 20 7.11 -26.79 13.40
CA ALA A 20 7.63 -25.48 13.10
C ALA A 20 6.48 -24.71 12.43
N SER A 21 5.80 -23.86 13.20
CA SER A 21 4.94 -22.83 12.62
C SER A 21 5.90 -21.90 11.88
N ALA A 22 5.83 -21.90 10.55
CA ALA A 22 6.48 -20.86 9.76
C ALA A 22 5.84 -19.54 10.20
N GLU A 23 6.55 -18.79 11.05
CA GLU A 23 6.14 -17.43 11.41
C GLU A 23 6.22 -16.63 10.11
N ASN A 24 5.06 -16.39 9.48
CA ASN A 24 5.00 -15.76 8.18
C ASN A 24 5.29 -14.27 8.37
N LYS A 25 6.59 -13.92 8.36
CA LYS A 25 7.08 -12.55 8.49
C LYS A 25 6.39 -11.70 7.44
N PHE A 26 5.54 -10.76 7.85
CA PHE A 26 4.78 -10.01 6.87
C PHE A 26 5.73 -9.02 6.20
N ASN A 27 5.79 -9.07 4.87
CA ASN A 27 6.50 -8.09 4.08
C ASN A 27 5.62 -6.85 3.91
N LEU A 28 5.79 -5.84 4.77
CA LEU A 28 5.15 -4.54 4.60
C LEU A 28 5.94 -3.71 3.59
N LEU A 29 5.29 -3.30 2.52
CA LEU A 29 5.87 -2.47 1.47
C LEU A 29 4.92 -1.38 0.99
N ILE A 30 5.49 -0.43 0.26
CA ILE A 30 4.74 0.63 -0.44
C ILE A 30 4.54 0.17 -1.87
N ALA A 31 3.30 0.27 -2.36
CA ALA A 31 3.05 0.04 -3.78
C ALA A 31 3.88 1.04 -4.60
N PRO A 32 4.73 0.60 -5.55
CA PRO A 32 5.56 1.48 -6.35
C PRO A 32 4.73 2.58 -7.02
N GLY A 33 5.19 3.83 -6.96
CA GLY A 33 4.52 4.98 -7.59
C GLY A 33 3.24 5.47 -6.89
N THR A 34 2.92 4.99 -5.68
CA THR A 34 1.69 5.38 -4.96
C THR A 34 1.87 6.41 -3.86
N ILE A 35 3.12 6.82 -3.57
CA ILE A 35 3.38 7.93 -2.65
C ILE A 35 3.08 9.23 -3.40
N THR A 36 2.13 9.99 -2.89
CA THR A 36 1.83 11.35 -3.34
C THR A 36 2.25 12.36 -2.27
N ASP A 37 1.86 13.63 -2.45
CA ASP A 37 2.05 14.66 -1.45
C ASP A 37 1.11 14.47 -0.24
N ASN A 38 0.04 13.68 -0.37
CA ASN A 38 -1.01 13.58 0.65
C ASN A 38 -1.47 12.15 0.95
N SER A 39 -0.90 11.14 0.30
CA SER A 39 -1.34 9.75 0.47
C SER A 39 -0.25 8.73 0.14
N VAL A 40 -0.46 7.51 0.60
CA VAL A 40 0.34 6.32 0.28
C VAL A 40 -0.55 5.08 0.24
N ILE A 41 -0.21 4.11 -0.61
CA ILE A 41 -0.83 2.79 -0.60
C ILE A 41 0.15 1.78 0.02
N LEU A 42 -0.27 1.20 1.14
CA LEU A 42 0.46 0.15 1.84
C LEU A 42 -0.02 -1.23 1.35
N LEU A 43 0.92 -2.16 1.18
CA LEU A 43 0.69 -3.56 0.79
C LEU A 43 1.41 -4.49 1.77
N TRP A 44 0.81 -5.66 2.02
CA TRP A 44 1.43 -6.69 2.86
C TRP A 44 1.00 -8.10 2.50
N ASP A 45 1.81 -9.08 2.91
CA ASP A 45 1.51 -10.49 2.70
C ASP A 45 0.31 -10.96 3.52
N LYS A 46 -0.56 -11.75 2.88
CA LYS A 46 -1.69 -12.38 3.55
C LYS A 46 -1.20 -13.38 4.59
N GLN A 47 -1.78 -13.32 5.78
CA GLN A 47 -1.46 -14.25 6.87
C GLN A 47 -2.26 -15.54 6.78
N ALA A 48 -1.68 -16.57 6.16
CA ALA A 48 -2.35 -17.87 5.93
C ALA A 48 -2.72 -18.61 7.23
N SER A 49 -1.98 -18.40 8.32
CA SER A 49 -2.24 -19.02 9.62
C SER A 49 -3.45 -18.43 10.38
N TYR A 50 -4.05 -17.36 9.86
CA TYR A 50 -5.14 -16.64 10.51
C TYR A 50 -6.43 -16.77 9.69
N THR A 51 -7.46 -17.38 10.28
CA THR A 51 -8.81 -17.39 9.70
C THR A 51 -9.47 -16.04 9.98
N ASN A 52 -10.02 -15.39 8.95
CA ASN A 52 -10.67 -14.08 9.04
C ASN A 52 -9.80 -12.96 9.66
N ALA A 53 -8.51 -12.92 9.30
CA ALA A 53 -7.58 -11.90 9.74
C ALA A 53 -8.11 -10.48 9.45
N THR A 54 -8.09 -9.61 10.45
CA THR A 54 -8.28 -8.17 10.28
C THR A 54 -6.97 -7.46 10.57
N TYR A 55 -6.63 -6.46 9.78
CA TYR A 55 -5.40 -5.69 9.91
C TYR A 55 -5.73 -4.29 10.43
N GLU A 56 -5.02 -3.84 11.44
CA GLU A 56 -5.05 -2.46 11.94
C GLU A 56 -3.83 -1.72 11.43
N ILE A 57 -4.04 -0.56 10.81
CA ILE A 57 -3.01 0.28 10.23
C ILE A 57 -2.78 1.46 11.18
N SER A 58 -1.51 1.73 11.51
CA SER A 58 -1.10 2.89 12.29
C SER A 58 -0.04 3.69 11.56
N ILE A 59 -0.15 5.02 11.63
CA ILE A 59 0.87 5.98 11.19
C ILE A 59 1.36 6.72 12.42
N ASP A 60 2.67 6.70 12.66
CA ASP A 60 3.32 7.33 13.83
C ASP A 60 2.61 6.95 15.15
N ASN A 61 2.34 5.66 15.31
CA ASN A 61 1.63 5.05 16.44
C ASN A 61 0.15 5.43 16.61
N LYS A 62 -0.43 6.23 15.71
CA LYS A 62 -1.86 6.52 15.70
C LYS A 62 -2.59 5.59 14.72
N VAL A 63 -3.62 4.90 15.19
CA VAL A 63 -4.47 4.07 14.33
C VAL A 63 -5.21 4.95 13.32
N VAL A 64 -5.04 4.66 12.04
CA VAL A 64 -5.70 5.36 10.92
C VAL A 64 -6.86 4.57 10.34
N GLY A 65 -6.90 3.26 10.58
CA GLY A 65 -8.03 2.42 10.19
C GLY A 65 -7.76 0.93 10.30
N SER A 66 -8.71 0.15 9.81
CA SER A 66 -8.61 -1.31 9.73
C SER A 66 -9.21 -1.85 8.44
N THR A 67 -8.80 -3.06 8.06
CA THR A 67 -9.28 -3.74 6.84
C THR A 67 -9.10 -5.25 6.95
N SER A 68 -9.93 -6.02 6.26
CA SER A 68 -9.72 -7.46 6.04
C SER A 68 -8.93 -7.76 4.76
N LYS A 69 -8.62 -6.74 3.96
CA LYS A 69 -7.82 -6.82 2.73
C LYS A 69 -6.32 -6.79 3.05
N THR A 70 -5.49 -6.98 2.02
CA THR A 70 -4.02 -6.92 2.09
C THR A 70 -3.44 -5.60 1.57
N ASN A 71 -4.27 -4.55 1.52
CA ASN A 71 -3.87 -3.20 1.15
C ASN A 71 -4.67 -2.16 1.92
N TYR A 72 -4.11 -0.97 2.06
CA TYR A 72 -4.78 0.18 2.64
C TYR A 72 -4.22 1.49 2.09
N THR A 73 -5.11 2.40 1.68
CA THR A 73 -4.75 3.76 1.29
C THR A 73 -4.82 4.66 2.51
N VAL A 74 -3.67 5.19 2.92
CA VAL A 74 -3.61 6.25 3.92
C VAL A 74 -3.70 7.58 3.17
N ALA A 75 -4.70 8.39 3.50
CA ALA A 75 -4.94 9.70 2.87
C ALA A 75 -4.78 10.84 3.89
N ASN A 76 -4.91 12.08 3.42
CA ASN A 76 -4.84 13.30 4.23
C ASN A 76 -3.52 13.47 5.00
N LEU A 77 -2.42 12.98 4.42
CA LEU A 77 -1.06 13.23 4.91
C LEU A 77 -0.62 14.64 4.54
N LEU A 78 0.37 15.15 5.28
CA LEU A 78 1.02 16.42 4.97
C LEU A 78 2.09 16.21 3.89
N PRO A 79 2.26 17.15 2.94
CA PRO A 79 3.35 17.11 1.98
C PRO A 79 4.73 17.13 2.62
N ASN A 80 5.71 16.55 1.93
CA ASN A 80 7.13 16.56 2.32
C ASN A 80 7.40 16.11 3.77
N THR A 81 6.59 15.18 4.28
CA THR A 81 6.61 14.76 5.68
C THR A 81 6.96 13.27 5.78
N SER A 82 7.88 12.94 6.69
CA SER A 82 8.28 11.56 6.97
C SER A 82 7.33 10.91 7.97
N TYR A 83 6.95 9.68 7.72
CA TYR A 83 6.01 8.88 8.49
C TYR A 83 6.57 7.49 8.75
N THR A 84 6.08 6.84 9.81
CA THR A 84 6.30 5.42 10.09
C THR A 84 4.98 4.67 10.05
N ALA A 85 4.83 3.75 9.09
CA ALA A 85 3.71 2.84 9.00
C ALA A 85 3.95 1.56 9.82
N LEU A 86 2.90 1.14 10.51
CA LEU A 86 2.83 -0.11 11.27
C LEU A 86 1.52 -0.82 10.95
N ILE A 87 1.59 -2.14 10.85
CA ILE A 87 0.41 -2.99 10.67
C ILE A 87 0.37 -4.03 11.78
N LYS A 88 -0.81 -4.25 12.36
CA LYS A 88 -1.05 -5.29 13.35
C LYS A 88 -2.14 -6.23 12.84
N VAL A 89 -1.94 -7.53 12.96
CA VAL A 89 -3.02 -8.49 12.74
C VAL A 89 -3.84 -8.63 14.02
N LYS A 90 -5.17 -8.65 13.88
CA LYS A 90 -6.14 -8.94 14.92
C LYS A 90 -6.92 -10.19 14.54
N GLN A 91 -6.96 -11.15 15.45
CA GLN A 91 -7.84 -12.32 15.41
C GLN A 91 -8.38 -12.58 16.81
N ALA A 92 -9.64 -12.97 16.91
CA ALA A 92 -10.27 -13.29 18.18
C ALA A 92 -9.50 -14.43 18.89
N GLY A 93 -9.02 -14.17 20.11
CA GLY A 93 -8.35 -15.16 20.97
C GLY A 93 -6.85 -15.38 20.73
N ASN A 94 -6.25 -14.80 19.68
CA ASN A 94 -4.82 -14.95 19.37
C ASN A 94 -4.00 -13.71 19.77
N LYS A 95 -2.73 -13.93 20.13
CA LYS A 95 -1.77 -12.85 20.46
C LYS A 95 -1.63 -11.89 19.28
N VAL A 96 -1.81 -10.59 19.53
CA VAL A 96 -1.58 -9.54 18.53
C VAL A 96 -0.10 -9.51 18.18
N ILE A 97 0.25 -9.88 16.96
CA ILE A 97 1.62 -9.75 16.44
C ILE A 97 1.75 -8.39 15.78
N SER A 98 2.65 -7.55 16.30
CA SER A 98 3.03 -6.26 15.69
C SER A 98 4.22 -6.48 14.75
N LEU A 99 4.15 -5.84 13.59
CA LEU A 99 5.09 -6.04 12.49
C LEU A 99 6.31 -5.13 12.46
N ASN A 100 7.22 -5.47 11.52
CA ASN A 100 8.21 -4.57 10.94
C ASN A 100 7.59 -3.21 10.59
N SER A 101 8.24 -2.13 11.02
CA SER A 101 7.87 -0.77 10.67
C SER A 101 8.41 -0.39 9.30
N LEU A 102 7.62 0.35 8.52
CA LEU A 102 8.04 0.90 7.24
C LEU A 102 8.08 2.42 7.32
N LYS A 103 9.26 3.02 7.10
CA LYS A 103 9.39 4.47 7.00
C LYS A 103 9.17 4.91 5.56
N PHE A 104 8.45 6.01 5.38
CA PHE A 104 8.23 6.63 4.08
C PHE A 104 8.15 8.14 4.23
N LYS A 105 8.27 8.86 3.11
CA LYS A 105 8.16 10.31 3.06
C LYS A 105 7.26 10.70 1.91
N THR A 106 6.24 11.52 2.17
CA THR A 106 5.38 12.07 1.12
C THR A 106 6.17 13.01 0.22
N THR A 107 5.74 13.15 -1.03
CA THR A 107 6.41 14.04 -1.99
C THR A 107 6.12 15.51 -1.68
N LEU A 108 6.89 16.42 -2.28
CA LEU A 108 6.53 17.84 -2.29
C LEU A 108 5.23 18.04 -3.07
N LYS A 109 4.42 18.99 -2.63
CA LYS A 109 3.23 19.40 -3.39
C LYS A 109 3.65 20.07 -4.69
N GLY A 110 3.38 19.42 -5.82
CA GLY A 110 3.66 19.93 -7.16
C GLY A 110 2.75 21.07 -7.58
N LYS A 111 3.16 21.81 -8.61
CA LYS A 111 2.30 22.81 -9.27
C LYS A 111 1.26 22.10 -10.14
N THR A 112 0.05 22.64 -10.15
CA THR A 112 -1.03 22.20 -11.03
C THR A 112 -1.05 23.03 -12.32
N PHE A 113 -1.21 22.35 -13.45
CA PHE A 113 -1.28 22.91 -14.80
C PHE A 113 -2.63 22.53 -15.40
N ASN A 114 -3.63 23.42 -15.28
CA ASN A 114 -4.97 23.16 -15.79
C ASN A 114 -4.99 23.33 -17.32
N ILE A 115 -5.47 22.34 -18.06
CA ILE A 115 -5.50 22.38 -19.53
C ILE A 115 -6.31 23.57 -20.10
N LEU A 116 -7.24 24.14 -19.32
CA LEU A 116 -8.01 25.33 -19.70
C LEU A 116 -7.12 26.56 -19.83
N ASP A 117 -6.08 26.69 -19.00
CA ASP A 117 -5.10 27.79 -19.05
C ASP A 117 -4.25 27.73 -20.33
N PHE A 118 -4.24 26.56 -21.00
CA PHE A 118 -3.55 26.31 -22.27
C PHE A 118 -4.50 26.32 -23.47
N GLY A 119 -5.75 26.75 -23.28
CA GLY A 119 -6.72 26.94 -24.36
C GLY A 119 -7.56 25.70 -24.69
N ALA A 120 -7.60 24.69 -23.83
CA ALA A 120 -8.52 23.57 -24.00
C ALA A 120 -9.98 24.03 -23.86
N LYS A 121 -10.88 23.45 -24.66
CA LYS A 121 -12.31 23.76 -24.69
C LYS A 121 -13.13 22.52 -24.42
N ASN A 122 -14.08 22.65 -23.50
CA ASN A 122 -15.08 21.66 -23.14
C ASN A 122 -16.33 21.84 -24.01
N ASP A 123 -16.21 21.58 -25.30
CA ASP A 123 -17.32 21.73 -26.27
C ASP A 123 -17.60 20.46 -27.06
N SER A 124 -16.92 19.34 -26.76
CA SER A 124 -17.03 18.06 -27.47
C SER A 124 -16.78 18.13 -28.98
N LEU A 125 -16.16 19.21 -29.48
CA LEU A 125 -15.93 19.45 -30.91
C LEU A 125 -14.47 19.84 -31.18
N THR A 126 -13.91 20.66 -30.30
CA THR A 126 -12.53 21.14 -30.40
C THR A 126 -11.55 20.01 -30.15
N ASN A 127 -10.58 19.88 -31.07
CA ASN A 127 -9.42 19.03 -30.84
C ASN A 127 -8.45 19.72 -29.87
N ASN A 128 -8.38 19.20 -28.64
CA ASN A 128 -7.60 19.75 -27.53
C ASN A 128 -6.16 19.23 -27.47
N THR A 129 -5.70 18.44 -28.44
CA THR A 129 -4.36 17.80 -28.42
C THR A 129 -3.25 18.82 -28.17
N LYS A 130 -3.29 19.96 -28.87
CA LYS A 130 -2.25 21.00 -28.73
C LYS A 130 -2.27 21.65 -27.34
N ALA A 131 -3.45 21.91 -26.78
CA ALA A 131 -3.60 22.51 -25.46
C ALA A 131 -3.13 21.55 -24.35
N ILE A 132 -3.54 20.29 -24.42
CA ILE A 132 -3.14 19.27 -23.43
C ILE A 132 -1.63 18.99 -23.54
N GLN A 133 -1.09 18.89 -24.77
CA GLN A 133 0.34 18.70 -24.95
C GLN A 133 1.16 19.93 -24.48
N ALA A 134 0.64 21.15 -24.63
CA ALA A 134 1.28 22.34 -24.08
C ALA A 134 1.32 22.32 -22.54
N ALA A 135 0.23 21.87 -21.90
CA ALA A 135 0.20 21.68 -20.45
C ALA A 135 1.22 20.62 -19.99
N ILE A 136 1.30 19.48 -20.70
CA ILE A 136 2.29 18.41 -20.47
C ILE A 136 3.71 18.96 -20.60
N ASN A 137 4.02 19.66 -21.68
CA ASN A 137 5.36 20.19 -21.94
C ASN A 137 5.80 21.21 -20.87
N THR A 138 4.85 22.04 -20.41
CA THR A 138 5.09 23.08 -19.39
C THR A 138 5.13 22.52 -17.97
N CYS A 139 4.56 21.34 -17.74
CA CYS A 139 4.47 20.72 -16.42
C CYS A 139 5.86 20.57 -15.79
N THR A 140 6.05 21.06 -14.57
CA THR A 140 7.32 20.92 -13.83
C THR A 140 7.45 19.52 -13.22
N THR A 141 8.67 19.10 -12.89
CA THR A 141 8.93 17.86 -12.12
C THR A 141 8.05 17.80 -10.87
N GLY A 142 7.39 16.66 -10.65
CA GLY A 142 6.41 16.44 -9.58
C GLY A 142 5.08 17.17 -9.77
N GLY A 143 4.87 17.87 -10.88
CA GLY A 143 3.66 18.62 -11.19
C GLY A 143 2.51 17.74 -11.69
N THR A 144 1.31 18.32 -11.67
CA THR A 144 0.08 17.67 -12.11
C THR A 144 -0.54 18.44 -13.26
N VAL A 145 -0.70 17.82 -14.43
CA VAL A 145 -1.57 18.34 -15.48
C VAL A 145 -3.00 17.99 -15.09
N TYR A 146 -3.87 18.99 -14.96
CA TYR A 146 -5.22 18.79 -14.48
C TYR A 146 -6.22 18.90 -15.64
N ILE A 147 -6.98 17.83 -15.84
CA ILE A 147 -8.14 17.80 -16.73
C ILE A 147 -9.41 17.99 -15.87
N PRO A 148 -10.08 19.15 -15.94
CA PRO A 148 -11.30 19.38 -15.19
C PRO A 148 -12.45 18.52 -15.73
N LYS A 149 -13.56 18.49 -14.99
CA LYS A 149 -14.80 17.83 -15.43
C LYS A 149 -15.25 18.39 -16.80
N GLY A 150 -15.41 17.52 -17.78
CA GLY A 150 -15.86 17.89 -19.13
C GLY A 150 -15.51 16.84 -20.19
N TYR A 151 -15.79 17.18 -21.44
CA TYR A 151 -15.48 16.41 -22.63
C TYR A 151 -14.43 17.14 -23.47
N PHE A 152 -13.22 16.61 -23.48
CA PHE A 152 -12.09 17.17 -24.20
C PHE A 152 -11.59 16.16 -25.22
N ILE A 153 -11.97 16.31 -26.48
CA ILE A 153 -11.49 15.43 -27.55
C ILE A 153 -9.99 15.66 -27.76
N SER A 154 -9.22 14.58 -27.82
CA SER A 154 -7.78 14.62 -28.08
C SER A 154 -7.37 13.48 -29.01
N GLY A 155 -6.31 13.73 -29.78
CA GLY A 155 -5.50 12.69 -30.41
C GLY A 155 -4.42 12.19 -29.45
N ALA A 156 -3.34 11.67 -30.02
CA ALA A 156 -2.20 11.15 -29.26
C ALA A 156 -1.56 12.22 -28.36
N LEU A 157 -1.21 11.82 -27.13
CA LEU A 157 -0.49 12.63 -26.16
C LEU A 157 0.82 11.91 -25.81
N PHE A 158 1.90 12.68 -25.72
CA PHE A 158 3.21 12.17 -25.36
C PHE A 158 3.57 12.67 -23.96
N LEU A 159 3.54 11.76 -22.99
CA LEU A 159 3.92 12.05 -21.61
C LEU A 159 5.43 12.23 -21.49
N LYS A 160 5.85 12.85 -20.38
CA LYS A 160 7.26 12.96 -20.00
C LYS A 160 7.47 12.45 -18.56
N SER A 161 8.72 12.29 -18.16
CA SER A 161 9.07 11.84 -16.81
C SER A 161 8.57 12.81 -15.73
N ASP A 162 8.35 12.25 -14.54
CA ASP A 162 8.09 12.97 -13.30
C ASP A 162 6.89 13.93 -13.35
N MET A 163 5.77 13.48 -13.92
CA MET A 163 4.50 14.21 -13.88
C MET A 163 3.31 13.29 -13.58
N THR A 164 2.22 13.90 -13.13
CA THR A 164 0.90 13.27 -13.00
C THR A 164 -0.06 13.91 -14.01
N LEU A 165 -0.97 13.11 -14.58
CA LEU A 165 -2.08 13.56 -15.44
C LEU A 165 -3.39 13.06 -14.85
#